data_AF-A0A9W6SMH5-F1
#
_entry.id   AF-A0A9W6SMH5-F1
#
_cell.length_a   1.000
_cell.length_b   1.000
_cell.length_c   1.000
_cell.angle_alpha   90.00
_cell.angle_beta   90.00
_cell.angle_gamma   90.00
#
_symmetry.space_group_name_H-M   'P 1'
#
loop_
_entity.id
_entity.type
_entity.pdbx_description
1 polymer ?
#
loop_
_entity_poly.entity_id
_entity_poly.type
_entity_poly.pdbx_seq_one_letter_code
_entity_poly.pdbx_strand_id
1 'polypeptide(L)'
;MPLGPDKTVCATELREAMRAYLDTLDPPAGSNVDKPEVRPNFDALGQGVYKILTADAETVSDTAADSPYWTYVTALRNEVEQLRAFAAGVRAAFTSWDPANPATNAALRTAITGLAVPGSTPAAPTTQKGRLR
;
A
#
# COMPACT_ATOMS: atom_id res chain seq x y z
N MET A 1 5.37 -18.77 -19.81
CA MET A 1 5.86 -18.95 -18.44
C MET A 1 5.51 -17.71 -17.63
N PRO A 2 4.68 -17.82 -16.58
CA PRO A 2 4.64 -16.79 -15.55
C PRO A 2 6.01 -16.74 -14.84
N LEU A 3 6.47 -15.61 -14.31
CA LEU A 3 7.81 -15.51 -13.68
C LEU A 3 7.89 -16.13 -12.27
N GLY A 4 6.87 -16.88 -11.87
CA GLY A 4 6.65 -17.22 -10.46
C GLY A 4 6.44 -15.98 -9.57
N PRO A 5 6.10 -16.18 -8.29
CA PRO A 5 5.92 -15.10 -7.32
C PRO A 5 7.24 -14.52 -6.77
N ASP A 6 8.38 -15.19 -6.99
CA ASP A 6 9.69 -14.73 -6.50
C ASP A 6 10.85 -15.22 -7.37
N LYS A 7 12.05 -14.69 -7.09
CA LYS A 7 13.30 -14.99 -7.81
C LYS A 7 13.68 -16.47 -7.83
N THR A 8 13.31 -17.23 -6.79
CA THR A 8 13.63 -18.66 -6.65
C THR A 8 12.74 -19.48 -7.56
N VAL A 9 11.45 -19.15 -7.60
CA VAL A 9 10.51 -19.79 -8.53
C VAL A 9 10.88 -19.42 -9.96
N CYS A 10 11.18 -18.15 -10.24
CA CYS A 10 11.65 -17.70 -11.56
C CYS A 10 12.91 -18.47 -12.04
N ALA A 11 13.91 -18.63 -11.17
CA ALA A 11 15.13 -19.35 -11.49
C ALA A 11 14.87 -20.85 -11.72
N THR A 12 13.97 -21.44 -10.94
CA THR A 12 13.57 -22.84 -11.10
C THR A 12 12.87 -23.08 -12.43
N GLU A 13 11.87 -22.26 -12.76
CA GLU A 13 11.16 -22.38 -14.03
C GLU A 13 12.08 -22.13 -15.24
N LEU A 14 13.01 -21.17 -15.13
CA LEU A 14 14.00 -20.92 -16.18
C LEU A 14 14.90 -22.14 -16.40
N ARG A 15 15.38 -22.75 -15.33
CA ARG A 15 16.23 -23.96 -15.40
C ARG A 15 15.44 -25.15 -15.97
N GLU A 16 14.18 -25.32 -15.61
CA GLU A 16 13.31 -26.36 -16.16
C GLU A 16 13.07 -26.17 -17.67
N ALA A 17 12.83 -24.93 -18.10
CA ALA A 17 12.68 -24.61 -19.52
C ALA A 17 13.98 -24.88 -20.29
N MET A 18 15.14 -24.51 -19.73
CA MET A 18 16.44 -24.80 -20.34
C MET A 18 16.75 -26.29 -20.37
N ARG A 19 16.38 -27.05 -19.34
CA ARG A 19 16.48 -28.52 -19.33
C ARG A 19 15.73 -29.12 -20.52
N ALA A 20 14.45 -28.78 -20.63
CA ALA A 20 13.60 -29.27 -21.71
C ALA A 20 14.12 -28.88 -23.08
N TYR A 21 14.57 -27.63 -23.27
CA TYR A 21 15.11 -27.17 -24.54
C TYR A 21 16.40 -27.88 -24.94
N LEU A 22 17.34 -28.09 -24.01
CA LEU A 22 18.58 -28.80 -24.33
C LEU A 22 18.34 -30.27 -24.68
N ASP A 23 17.36 -30.91 -24.03
CA ASP A 23 16.95 -32.28 -24.38
C ASP A 23 16.25 -32.37 -25.74
N THR A 24 15.71 -31.28 -26.31
CA THR A 24 15.22 -31.31 -27.71
C THR A 24 16.35 -31.22 -28.73
N LEU A 25 17.49 -30.65 -28.36
CA LEU A 25 18.65 -30.47 -29.24
C LEU A 25 19.56 -31.70 -29.25
N ASP A 26 19.95 -32.19 -28.08
CA ASP A 26 20.88 -33.31 -27.93
C ASP A 26 20.64 -34.06 -26.60
N PRO A 27 19.68 -34.99 -26.53
CA PRO A 27 19.44 -35.74 -25.30
C PRO A 27 20.66 -36.61 -24.92
N PRO A 28 21.10 -36.65 -23.65
CA PRO A 28 20.45 -36.11 -22.44
C PRO A 28 21.12 -34.81 -21.92
N ALA A 29 21.40 -33.84 -22.81
CA ALA A 29 22.09 -32.61 -22.45
C ALA A 29 21.33 -31.75 -21.44
N GLY A 30 20.02 -31.92 -21.27
CA GLY A 30 19.22 -31.22 -20.27
C GLY A 30 19.75 -31.40 -18.86
N SER A 31 20.24 -32.60 -18.52
CA SER A 31 20.82 -32.88 -17.19
C SER A 31 22.03 -32.01 -16.83
N ASN A 32 22.71 -31.41 -17.81
CA ASN A 32 23.87 -30.54 -17.56
C ASN A 32 23.50 -29.29 -16.76
N VAL A 33 22.26 -28.80 -16.84
CA VAL A 33 21.82 -27.60 -16.11
C VAL A 33 21.75 -27.81 -14.61
N ASP A 34 21.70 -29.08 -14.16
CA ASP A 34 21.61 -29.46 -12.75
C ASP A 34 22.98 -29.80 -12.14
N LYS A 35 24.05 -29.80 -12.94
CA LYS A 35 25.41 -30.05 -12.45
C LYS A 35 25.81 -29.00 -11.40
N PRO A 36 26.47 -29.40 -10.30
CA PRO A 36 26.85 -28.49 -9.22
C PRO A 36 27.62 -27.25 -9.67
N GLU A 37 28.47 -27.40 -10.69
CA GLU A 37 29.26 -26.32 -11.30
C GLU A 37 28.48 -25.42 -12.28
N VAL A 38 27.33 -25.88 -12.81
CA VAL A 38 26.55 -25.15 -13.83
C VAL A 38 25.31 -24.50 -13.23
N ARG A 39 24.65 -25.19 -12.29
CA ARG A 39 23.41 -24.75 -11.65
C ARG A 39 23.48 -23.33 -11.06
N PRO A 40 24.55 -22.92 -10.34
CA PRO A 40 24.64 -21.56 -9.80
C PRO A 40 24.58 -20.47 -10.89
N ASN A 41 25.09 -20.74 -12.10
CA ASN A 41 25.06 -19.79 -13.20
C ASN A 41 23.63 -19.61 -13.74
N PHE A 42 22.85 -20.70 -13.84
CA PHE A 42 21.44 -20.62 -14.22
C PHE A 42 20.59 -19.95 -13.14
N ASP A 43 20.88 -20.21 -11.86
CA ASP A 43 20.21 -19.54 -10.75
C ASP A 43 20.49 -18.02 -10.76
N ALA A 44 21.74 -17.62 -11.04
CA ALA A 44 22.12 -16.22 -11.20
C ALA A 44 21.45 -15.57 -12.42
N LEU A 45 21.36 -16.29 -13.54
CA LEU A 45 20.64 -15.83 -14.74
C LEU A 45 19.14 -15.65 -14.45
N GLY A 46 18.51 -16.62 -13.79
CA GLY A 46 17.11 -16.54 -13.36
C GLY A 46 16.85 -15.36 -12.44
N GLN A 47 17.76 -15.10 -11.51
CA GLN A 47 17.70 -13.91 -10.67
C GLN A 47 17.86 -12.60 -11.47
N GLY A 48 18.74 -12.57 -12.47
CA GLY A 48 18.93 -11.42 -13.36
C GLY A 48 17.69 -11.13 -14.19
N VAL A 49 17.11 -12.17 -14.80
CA VAL A 49 15.86 -12.12 -15.57
C VAL A 49 14.71 -11.65 -14.68
N TYR A 50 14.57 -12.22 -13.47
CA TYR A 50 13.59 -11.76 -12.49
C TYR A 50 13.77 -10.27 -12.21
N LYS A 51 14.98 -9.83 -11.84
CA LYS A 51 15.25 -8.41 -11.53
C LYS A 51 14.89 -7.48 -12.68
N ILE A 52 15.25 -7.81 -13.92
CA ILE A 52 14.95 -6.98 -15.10
C ILE A 52 13.44 -6.90 -15.31
N LEU A 53 12.75 -8.05 -15.33
CA LEU A 53 11.32 -8.09 -15.61
C LEU A 53 10.49 -7.49 -14.46
N THR A 54 11.00 -7.54 -13.23
CA THR A 54 10.37 -6.87 -12.09
C THR A 54 10.80 -5.41 -11.92
N ALA A 55 11.81 -4.92 -12.65
CA ALA A 55 12.26 -3.54 -12.53
C ALA A 55 11.17 -2.55 -12.95
N ASP A 56 10.41 -2.91 -14.00
CA ASP A 56 9.28 -2.13 -14.53
C ASP A 56 7.92 -2.69 -14.11
N ALA A 57 7.90 -3.74 -13.28
CA ALA A 57 6.67 -4.24 -12.66
C ALA A 57 6.24 -3.26 -11.56
N GLU A 58 5.75 -2.09 -11.95
CA GLU A 58 5.17 -1.15 -11.01
C GLU A 58 3.89 -1.74 -10.43
N THR A 59 3.95 -2.16 -9.17
CA THR A 59 2.75 -2.43 -8.40
C THR A 59 2.11 -1.08 -8.08
N VAL A 60 0.98 -0.78 -8.72
CA VAL A 60 0.19 0.40 -8.37
C VAL A 60 -0.62 0.08 -7.12
N SER A 61 -0.60 1.00 -6.15
CA SER A 61 -1.44 0.89 -4.97
C SER A 61 -2.87 1.33 -5.31
N ASP A 62 -3.80 0.39 -5.32
CA ASP A 62 -5.24 0.67 -5.49
C ASP A 62 -6.06 0.11 -4.31
N THR A 63 -7.36 0.39 -4.30
CA THR A 63 -8.24 -0.02 -3.20
C THR A 63 -8.33 -1.55 -3.04
N ALA A 64 -8.14 -2.32 -4.11
CA ALA A 64 -8.17 -3.78 -4.05
C ALA A 64 -6.84 -4.37 -3.54
N ALA A 65 -5.71 -3.84 -4.01
CA ALA A 65 -4.37 -4.29 -3.65
C ALA A 65 -3.96 -3.86 -2.23
N ASP A 66 -4.31 -2.63 -1.84
CA ASP A 66 -3.88 -1.94 -0.62
C ASP A 66 -5.08 -1.37 0.17
N SER A 67 -6.13 -2.18 0.34
CA SER A 67 -7.34 -1.80 1.09
C SER A 67 -7.08 -1.14 2.46
N PRO A 68 -6.14 -1.61 3.30
CA PRO A 68 -5.83 -0.94 4.57
C PRO A 68 -5.36 0.51 4.42
N TYR A 69 -4.53 0.79 3.40
CA TYR A 69 -4.03 2.14 3.11
C TYR A 69 -5.17 3.06 2.66
N TRP A 70 -6.00 2.62 1.72
CA TRP A 70 -7.09 3.45 1.22
C TRP A 70 -8.22 3.64 2.24
N THR A 71 -8.42 2.67 3.13
CA THR A 71 -9.31 2.81 4.30
C THR A 71 -8.78 3.89 5.24
N TYR A 72 -7.48 3.88 5.52
CA TYR A 72 -6.82 4.92 6.32
C TYR A 72 -6.95 6.31 5.70
N VAL A 73 -6.71 6.46 4.39
CA VAL A 73 -6.87 7.74 3.68
C VAL A 73 -8.31 8.26 3.79
N THR A 74 -9.30 7.38 3.67
CA THR A 74 -10.71 7.74 3.82
C THR A 74 -11.03 8.18 5.25
N ALA A 75 -10.53 7.46 6.26
CA ALA A 75 -10.70 7.84 7.66
C ALA A 75 -10.07 9.21 7.96
N LEU A 76 -8.87 9.48 7.42
CA LEU A 76 -8.18 10.75 7.59
C LEU A 76 -8.96 11.91 6.95
N ARG A 77 -9.53 11.72 5.76
CA ARG A 77 -10.39 12.73 5.12
C ARG A 77 -11.60 13.05 5.98
N ASN A 78 -12.28 12.04 6.50
CA ASN A 78 -13.44 12.21 7.37
C ASN A 78 -13.07 12.97 8.66
N GLU A 79 -11.93 12.67 9.27
CA GLU A 79 -11.44 13.39 10.45
C GLU A 79 -11.19 14.87 10.14
N VAL A 80 -10.54 15.19 9.01
CA VAL A 80 -10.28 16.57 8.58
C VAL A 80 -11.60 17.34 8.40
N GLU A 81 -12.62 16.71 7.83
CA GLU A 81 -13.95 17.30 7.69
C GLU A 81 -14.63 17.55 9.03
N GLN A 82 -14.53 16.60 9.97
CA GLN A 82 -15.04 16.76 11.34
C GLN A 82 -14.35 17.91 12.07
N LEU A 83 -13.01 18.01 11.98
CA LEU A 83 -12.23 19.10 12.57
C LEU A 83 -12.63 20.46 12.00
N ARG A 84 -12.87 20.55 10.68
CA ARG A 84 -13.36 21.77 10.03
C ARG A 84 -14.76 22.16 10.51
N ALA A 85 -15.67 21.19 10.61
CA ALA A 85 -17.03 21.42 11.10
C ALA A 85 -17.03 21.88 12.57
N PHE A 86 -16.20 21.25 13.41
CA PHE A 86 -16.03 21.65 14.80
C PHE A 86 -15.50 23.09 14.91
N ALA A 87 -14.43 23.43 14.19
CA ALA A 87 -13.87 24.78 14.19
C ALA A 87 -14.88 25.84 13.71
N ALA A 88 -15.68 25.53 12.68
CA ALA A 88 -16.74 26.40 12.21
C ALA A 88 -17.85 26.59 13.27
N GLY A 89 -18.25 25.51 13.94
CA GLY A 89 -19.23 25.56 15.02
C GLY A 89 -18.76 26.38 16.22
N VAL A 90 -17.49 26.24 16.62
CA VAL A 90 -16.88 27.08 17.67
C VAL A 90 -16.93 28.55 17.27
N ARG A 91 -16.49 28.90 16.06
CA ARG A 91 -16.54 30.30 15.59
C ARG A 91 -17.96 30.85 15.59
N ALA A 92 -18.93 30.08 15.12
CA ALA A 92 -20.34 30.49 15.12
C ALA A 92 -20.86 30.75 16.54
N ALA A 93 -20.53 29.87 17.50
CA ALA A 93 -20.93 30.02 18.89
C ALA A 93 -20.37 31.30 19.54
N PHE A 94 -19.12 31.66 19.22
CA PHE A 94 -18.51 32.89 19.72
C PHE A 94 -18.96 34.15 18.98
N THR A 95 -19.41 34.03 17.73
CA THR A 95 -19.95 35.18 16.97
C THR A 95 -21.27 35.67 17.53
N SER A 96 -22.08 34.77 18.12
CA SER A 96 -23.35 35.10 18.76
C SER A 96 -23.23 35.44 20.26
N TRP A 97 -22.03 35.37 20.82
CA TRP A 97 -21.78 35.64 22.23
C TRP A 97 -21.45 37.12 22.45
N ASP A 98 -22.08 37.71 23.47
CA ASP A 98 -21.77 39.06 23.93
C ASP A 98 -21.24 39.00 25.38
N PRO A 99 -19.95 39.27 25.60
CA PRO A 99 -19.36 39.22 26.95
C PRO A 99 -19.96 40.24 27.92
N ALA A 100 -20.55 41.34 27.41
CA ALA A 100 -21.20 42.34 28.25
C ALA A 100 -22.63 41.94 28.66
N ASN A 101 -23.21 40.92 28.02
CA ASN A 101 -24.55 40.42 28.31
C ASN A 101 -24.49 39.00 28.91
N PRO A 102 -24.61 38.87 30.25
CA PRO A 102 -24.55 37.58 30.94
C PRO A 102 -25.59 36.55 30.47
N ALA A 103 -26.71 36.98 29.88
CA ALA A 103 -27.74 36.09 29.36
C ALA A 103 -27.23 35.23 28.18
N THR A 104 -26.24 35.72 27.43
CA THR A 104 -25.66 34.99 26.28
C THR A 104 -24.71 33.86 26.70
N ASN A 105 -24.23 33.87 27.95
CA ASN A 105 -23.32 32.83 28.48
C ASN A 105 -23.97 31.44 28.53
N ALA A 106 -25.28 31.37 28.77
CA ALA A 106 -26.02 30.12 28.74
C ALA A 106 -26.08 29.58 27.29
N ALA A 107 -26.42 30.43 26.33
CA ALA A 107 -26.47 30.07 24.92
C ALA A 107 -25.10 29.65 24.37
N LEU A 108 -24.02 30.34 24.72
CA LEU A 108 -22.65 29.97 24.36
C LEU A 108 -22.30 28.56 24.86
N ARG A 109 -22.56 28.28 26.15
CA ARG A 109 -22.29 26.95 26.73
C ARG A 109 -23.08 25.87 26.01
N THR A 110 -24.38 26.07 25.80
CA THR A 110 -25.23 25.12 25.06
C THR A 110 -24.69 24.88 23.65
N ALA A 111 -24.33 25.95 22.93
CA ALA A 111 -23.78 25.85 21.58
C ALA A 111 -22.48 25.04 21.55
N ILE A 112 -21.52 25.32 22.46
CA ILE A 112 -20.25 24.58 22.54
C ILE A 112 -20.47 23.12 22.93
N THR A 113 -21.33 22.84 23.93
CA THR A 113 -21.60 21.46 24.36
C THR A 113 -22.37 20.64 23.33
N GLY A 114 -23.09 21.31 22.41
CA GLY A 114 -23.80 20.66 21.31
C GLY A 114 -22.92 20.35 20.09
N LEU A 115 -21.67 20.83 20.06
CA LEU A 115 -20.75 20.51 18.98
C LEU A 115 -20.30 19.04 19.05
N ALA A 116 -20.39 18.34 17.93
CA ALA A 116 -19.80 17.02 17.81
C ALA A 116 -18.28 17.11 17.93
N VAL A 117 -17.70 16.43 18.92
CA VAL A 117 -16.25 16.36 19.09
C VAL A 117 -15.68 15.49 17.96
N PRO A 118 -14.67 15.96 17.23
CA PRO A 118 -14.00 15.16 16.20
C PRO A 118 -13.46 13.85 16.77
N GLY A 119 -13.50 12.79 15.96
CA GLY A 119 -12.93 11.49 16.33
C GLY A 119 -11.40 11.55 16.51
N SER A 120 -10.85 10.47 17.06
CA SER A 120 -9.40 10.30 17.14
C SER A 120 -8.76 10.14 15.76
N THR A 121 -7.56 10.67 15.60
CA THR A 121 -6.75 10.46 14.39
C THR A 121 -6.54 8.97 14.12
N PRO A 122 -6.85 8.47 12.91
CA PRO A 122 -6.67 7.07 12.59
C PRO A 122 -5.18 6.71 12.57
N ALA A 123 -4.86 5.48 12.98
CA ALA A 123 -3.48 4.99 12.92
C ALA A 123 -3.08 4.72 11.46
N ALA A 124 -1.90 5.19 11.08
CA ALA A 124 -1.33 4.90 9.77
C ALA A 124 -0.99 3.40 9.65
N PRO A 125 -1.22 2.77 8.49
CA PRO A 125 -0.79 1.40 8.25
C PRO A 125 0.75 1.32 8.23
N THR A 126 1.29 0.17 8.60
CA THR A 126 2.73 -0.07 8.65
C THR A 126 3.31 -0.60 7.34
N THR A 127 2.46 -0.97 6.37
CA THR A 127 2.86 -1.55 5.10
C THR A 127 2.01 -1.05 3.95
N GLN A 128 2.63 -0.98 2.77
CA GLN A 128 2.01 -0.69 1.48
C GLN A 128 2.66 -1.58 0.43
N LYS A 129 1.88 -2.24 -0.43
CA LYS A 129 2.40 -3.17 -1.44
C LYS A 129 2.77 -2.48 -2.75
N GLY A 130 2.07 -1.40 -3.10
CA GLY A 130 2.30 -0.63 -4.32
C GLY A 130 2.93 0.75 -4.09
N ARG A 131 3.40 1.37 -5.18
CA ARG A 131 3.67 2.80 -5.21
C ARG A 131 2.36 3.59 -5.30
N LEU A 132 2.32 4.73 -4.61
CA LEU A 132 1.31 5.76 -4.83
C LEU A 132 1.62 6.48 -6.14
N ARG A 133 0.62 6.64 -6.99
CA ARG A 133 0.68 7.48 -8.19
C ARG A 133 -0.35 8.60 -8.06
#